data_AF-A0A7R9SSX5-F1
#
_entry.id   AF-A0A7R9SSX5-F1
#
_cell.length_a   1.000
_cell.length_b   1.000
_cell.length_c   1.000
_cell.angle_alpha   90.00
_cell.angle_beta   90.00
_cell.angle_gamma   90.00
#
_symmetry.space_group_name_H-M   'P 1'
#
loop_
_entity.id
_entity.type
_entity.pdbx_description
1 polymer ?
#
loop_
_entity_poly.entity_id
_entity_poly.type
_entity_poly.pdbx_seq_one_letter_code
_entity_poly.pdbx_strand_id
1 'polypeptide(L)'
;PLSKKIQFHFATMKLETHENCSYDYVEIFDGASPNSPSLGKFCSTSTPPPLATSGPYAQIVFHSDEASSDTGFHVTFSSIPGIPGCGGLLTRAEDTLKLCSTQT
;
A
#
# COMPACT_ATOMS: atom_id res chain seq x y z
N PRO A 1 0.72 -1.36 15.75
CA PRO A 1 0.05 -2.47 16.49
C PRO A 1 -0.55 -3.47 15.50
N LEU A 2 -0.55 -4.78 15.79
CA LEU A 2 -1.04 -5.81 14.85
C LEU A 2 -2.52 -5.65 14.46
N SER A 3 -3.31 -4.98 15.29
CA SER A 3 -4.73 -4.65 15.04
C SER A 3 -4.95 -3.33 14.28
N LYS A 4 -3.89 -2.73 13.73
CA LYS A 4 -3.95 -1.47 12.98
C LYS A 4 -3.54 -1.69 11.54
N LYS A 5 -4.06 -0.82 10.68
CA LYS A 5 -3.68 -0.70 9.27
C LYS A 5 -2.96 0.61 9.04
N ILE A 6 -2.28 0.71 7.90
CA ILE A 6 -1.66 1.93 7.41
C ILE A 6 -2.57 2.49 6.32
N GLN A 7 -2.93 3.77 6.42
CA GLN A 7 -3.65 4.50 5.37
C GLN A 7 -2.73 5.56 4.76
N PHE A 8 -2.47 5.44 3.47
CA PHE A 8 -1.72 6.39 2.67
C PHE A 8 -2.64 7.49 2.14
N HIS A 9 -2.16 8.72 2.20
CA HIS A 9 -2.79 9.90 1.64
C HIS A 9 -1.80 10.58 0.70
N PHE A 10 -2.21 10.76 -0.55
CA PHE A 10 -1.41 11.36 -1.59
C PHE A 10 -1.65 12.87 -1.58
N ALA A 11 -0.60 13.66 -1.34
CA ALA A 11 -0.69 15.11 -1.41
C ALA A 11 -0.36 15.58 -2.84
N THR A 12 0.78 15.16 -3.37
CA THR A 12 1.21 15.46 -4.74
C THR A 12 1.81 14.23 -5.39
N MET A 13 1.46 14.00 -6.66
CA MET A 13 2.12 13.05 -7.54
C MET A 13 2.49 13.79 -8.82
N LYS A 14 3.77 13.75 -9.18
CA LYS A 14 4.32 14.37 -10.39
C LYS A 14 5.47 13.50 -10.89
N LEU A 15 5.10 12.47 -11.64
CA LEU A 15 6.00 11.47 -12.21
C LEU A 15 5.76 11.38 -13.72
N GLU A 16 6.76 10.90 -14.45
CA GLU A 16 6.63 10.65 -15.88
C GLU A 16 5.50 9.66 -16.18
N THR A 17 4.57 10.07 -17.06
CA THR A 17 3.42 9.25 -17.44
C THR A 17 3.76 8.27 -18.55
N HIS A 18 3.52 6.99 -18.29
CA HIS A 18 3.71 5.92 -19.26
C HIS A 18 2.59 4.87 -19.16
N GLU A 19 2.19 4.26 -20.29
CA GLU A 19 1.00 3.38 -20.39
C GLU A 19 1.05 2.18 -19.42
N ASN A 20 2.25 1.65 -19.16
CA ASN A 20 2.46 0.52 -18.24
C ASN A 20 3.25 0.90 -16.97
N CYS A 21 3.48 2.20 -16.73
CA CYS A 21 4.31 2.71 -15.64
C CYS A 21 5.70 2.03 -15.54
N SER A 22 6.42 1.86 -16.65
CA SER A 22 7.76 1.23 -16.66
C SER A 22 8.92 2.19 -16.41
N TYR A 23 8.71 3.50 -16.61
CA TYR A 23 9.73 4.53 -16.37
C TYR A 23 9.67 4.95 -14.90
N ASP A 24 9.21 6.17 -14.58
CA ASP A 24 9.05 6.60 -13.20
C ASP A 24 7.79 6.02 -12.53
N TYR A 25 7.91 5.42 -11.35
CA TYR A 25 6.74 5.01 -10.58
C TYR A 25 6.99 4.93 -9.08
N VAL A 26 5.91 5.11 -8.32
CA VAL A 26 5.79 4.68 -6.92
C VAL A 26 4.84 3.48 -6.87
N GLU A 27 5.29 2.39 -6.29
CA GLU A 27 4.47 1.21 -6.04
C GLU A 27 4.37 0.92 -4.55
N ILE A 28 3.16 0.66 -4.08
CA ILE A 28 2.85 0.39 -2.66
C ILE A 28 2.37 -1.06 -2.54
N PHE A 29 2.99 -1.81 -1.63
CA PHE A 29 2.69 -3.23 -1.39
C PHE A 29 2.07 -3.45 -0.01
N ASP A 30 1.14 -4.42 0.06
CA ASP A 30 0.44 -4.81 1.29
C ASP A 30 1.28 -5.81 2.11
N GLY A 31 2.16 -5.28 2.94
CA GLY A 31 3.00 -6.06 3.85
C GLY A 31 4.49 -5.74 3.72
N ALA A 32 5.31 -6.52 4.43
CA ALA A 32 6.76 -6.32 4.51
C ALA A 32 7.58 -7.33 3.68
N SER A 33 6.92 -8.21 2.93
CA SER A 33 7.59 -9.26 2.16
C SER A 33 7.80 -8.80 0.72
N PRO A 34 8.90 -9.21 0.05
CA PRO A 34 9.06 -8.99 -1.39
C PRO A 34 7.92 -9.58 -2.24
N ASN A 35 7.19 -10.57 -1.71
CA ASN A 35 6.04 -11.18 -2.37
C ASN A 35 4.69 -10.59 -1.91
N SER A 36 4.70 -9.51 -1.13
CA SER A 36 3.47 -8.82 -0.73
C SER A 36 2.72 -8.33 -1.97
N PRO A 37 1.38 -8.43 -1.99
CA PRO A 37 0.61 -8.03 -3.17
C PRO A 37 0.67 -6.51 -3.36
N SER A 38 0.75 -6.07 -4.61
CA SER A 38 0.68 -4.64 -4.96
C SER A 38 -0.71 -4.09 -4.68
N LEU A 39 -0.78 -2.99 -3.94
CA LEU A 39 -2.00 -2.21 -3.72
C LEU A 39 -2.21 -1.16 -4.81
N GLY A 40 -1.13 -0.74 -5.47
CA GLY A 40 -1.19 0.23 -6.56
C GLY A 40 0.18 0.66 -7.04
N LYS A 41 0.29 0.85 -8.35
CA LYS A 41 1.45 1.40 -9.04
C LYS A 41 1.06 2.72 -9.70
N PHE A 42 1.79 3.78 -9.39
CA PHE A 42 1.43 5.16 -9.75
C PHE A 42 2.57 5.82 -10.53
N CYS A 43 2.27 6.33 -11.72
CA CYS A 43 3.22 7.01 -12.61
C CYS A 43 2.61 8.25 -13.28
N SER A 44 1.65 8.92 -12.64
CA SER A 44 0.96 10.05 -13.27
C SER A 44 1.07 11.32 -12.43
N THR A 45 0.58 12.42 -13.00
CA THR A 45 0.43 13.70 -12.31
C THR A 45 -0.90 13.83 -11.54
N SER A 46 -1.76 12.80 -11.63
CA SER A 46 -3.04 12.76 -10.91
C SER A 46 -2.85 12.25 -9.48
N THR A 47 -3.47 12.92 -8.51
CA THR A 47 -3.45 12.49 -7.11
C THR A 47 -4.41 11.31 -6.90
N PRO A 48 -3.94 10.12 -6.50
CA PRO A 48 -4.80 8.97 -6.24
C PRO A 48 -5.68 9.14 -4.99
N PRO A 49 -6.79 8.39 -4.88
CA PRO A 49 -7.54 8.31 -3.63
C PRO A 49 -6.72 7.65 -2.52
N PRO A 50 -7.10 7.85 -1.24
CA PRO A 50 -6.43 7.18 -0.13
C PRO A 50 -6.41 5.65 -0.28
N LEU A 51 -5.29 5.04 0.10
CA LEU A 51 -5.03 3.60 -0.03
C LEU A 51 -4.77 3.02 1.35
N ALA A 52 -5.32 1.83 1.66
CA ALA A 52 -5.12 1.21 2.97
C ALA A 52 -4.59 -0.22 2.83
N THR A 53 -3.69 -0.60 3.73
CA THR A 53 -3.18 -1.98 3.86
C THR A 53 -4.20 -2.89 4.54
N SER A 54 -4.02 -4.20 4.42
CA SER A 54 -4.77 -5.18 5.20
C SER A 54 -4.25 -5.29 6.64
N GLY A 55 -2.96 -5.00 6.86
CA GLY A 55 -2.28 -5.13 8.14
C GLY A 55 -1.34 -3.96 8.48
N PRO A 56 -0.47 -4.11 9.49
CA PRO A 56 0.34 -3.01 10.02
C PRO A 56 1.63 -2.76 9.24
N TYR A 57 1.81 -3.40 8.08
CA TYR A 57 3.04 -3.37 7.31
C TYR A 57 2.75 -2.95 5.88
N ALA A 58 3.69 -2.21 5.30
CA ALA A 58 3.69 -1.82 3.91
C ALA A 58 5.14 -1.73 3.42
N GLN A 59 5.33 -1.90 2.13
CA GLN A 59 6.57 -1.56 1.44
C GLN A 59 6.24 -0.52 0.36
N ILE A 60 7.10 0.49 0.23
CA ILE A 60 7.00 1.50 -0.82
C ILE A 60 8.27 1.37 -1.67
N VAL A 61 8.10 1.23 -2.98
CA VAL A 61 9.18 1.18 -3.95
C VAL A 61 9.05 2.39 -4.85
N PHE A 62 10.12 3.16 -4.98
CA PHE A 62 10.26 4.18 -6.01
C PHE A 62 11.27 3.68 -7.04
N HIS A 63 10.91 3.79 -8.31
CA HIS A 63 11.74 3.47 -9.47
C HIS A 63 11.74 4.68 -10.41
N SER A 64 12.87 4.92 -11.05
CA SER A 64 13.05 5.97 -12.05
C SER A 64 14.04 5.53 -13.11
N ASP A 65 13.91 6.06 -14.34
CA ASP A 65 14.85 5.81 -15.43
C ASP A 65 15.83 6.99 -15.62
N GLU A 66 16.54 7.03 -16.75
CA GLU A 66 17.58 8.04 -17.00
C GLU A 66 17.03 9.34 -17.65
N ALA A 67 15.73 9.43 -17.94
CA ALA A 67 15.13 10.52 -18.72
C ALA A 67 13.90 11.15 -18.03
N SER A 68 13.40 12.26 -18.60
CA SER A 68 12.07 12.82 -18.29
C SER A 68 11.68 12.97 -16.80
N SER A 69 12.52 13.60 -16.00
CA SER A 69 12.22 13.85 -14.57
C SER A 69 11.15 14.93 -14.32
N ASP A 70 10.41 14.79 -13.21
CA ASP A 70 9.50 15.81 -12.67
C ASP A 70 9.73 15.95 -11.14
N THR A 71 8.82 16.63 -10.44
CA THR A 71 8.98 17.12 -9.07
C THR A 71 8.90 15.99 -8.02
N GLY A 72 8.43 14.80 -8.41
CA GLY A 72 8.34 13.63 -7.56
C GLY A 72 7.00 13.49 -6.84
N PHE A 73 7.03 12.96 -5.62
CA PHE A 73 5.83 12.62 -4.86
C PHE A 73 5.89 13.10 -3.41
N HIS A 74 4.71 13.37 -2.84
CA HIS A 74 4.52 13.60 -1.42
C HIS A 74 3.36 12.72 -0.94
N VAL A 75 3.70 11.68 -0.19
CA VAL A 75 2.76 10.75 0.42
C VAL A 75 2.90 10.84 1.93
N THR A 76 1.77 10.97 2.61
CA THR A 76 1.69 10.88 4.07
C THR A 76 0.97 9.60 4.46
N PHE A 77 1.20 9.12 5.68
CA PHE A 77 0.54 7.93 6.18
C PHE A 77 0.02 8.13 7.60
N SER A 78 -1.08 7.45 7.93
CA SER A 78 -1.64 7.42 9.26
C SER A 78 -1.99 6.00 9.68
N SER A 79 -2.07 5.78 10.99
CA SER A 79 -2.53 4.50 11.55
C SER A 79 -4.03 4.54 11.74
N ILE A 80 -4.75 3.62 11.09
CA ILE A 80 -6.20 3.46 11.25
C ILE A 80 -6.54 2.14 11.95
N PRO A 81 -7.71 2.03 12.62
CA PRO A 81 -8.21 0.76 13.15
C PRO A 81 -8.23 -0.34 12.06
N GLY A 82 -7.82 -1.55 12.43
CA GLY A 82 -8.09 -2.75 11.65
C GLY A 82 -9.56 -3.15 11.71
N ILE A 83 -9.91 -4.28 11.07
CA ILE A 83 -11.27 -4.82 11.16
C ILE A 83 -11.48 -5.33 12.59
N PRO A 84 -12.53 -4.90 13.32
CA PRO A 84 -12.81 -5.40 14.66
C PRO A 84 -12.93 -6.93 14.67
N GLY A 85 -12.27 -7.59 15.63
CA GLY A 85 -12.27 -9.05 15.73
C GLY A 85 -11.51 -9.79 14.63
N CYS A 86 -10.82 -9.08 13.73
CA CYS A 86 -9.98 -9.66 12.70
C CYS A 86 -8.54 -9.86 13.18
N GLY A 87 -7.95 -10.99 12.80
CA GLY A 87 -6.61 -11.39 13.20
C GLY A 87 -6.58 -12.01 14.60
N GLY A 88 -5.38 -12.24 15.11
CA GLY A 88 -5.15 -12.93 16.37
C GLY A 88 -3.93 -13.84 16.29
N LEU A 89 -3.59 -14.46 17.42
CA LEU A 89 -2.52 -15.46 17.49
C LEU A 89 -3.16 -16.84 17.41
N LEU A 90 -2.83 -17.61 16.37
CA LEU A 90 -3.22 -19.02 16.25
C LEU A 90 -2.17 -19.85 16.97
N THR A 91 -2.54 -20.48 18.09
CA THR A 91 -1.60 -21.23 18.95
C THR A 91 -1.88 -22.72 19.00
N ARG A 92 -2.94 -23.18 18.35
CA ARG A 92 -3.36 -24.59 18.36
C ARG A 92 -2.62 -25.39 17.29
N ALA A 93 -2.53 -26.71 17.48
CA ALA A 93 -1.91 -27.62 16.52
C ALA A 93 -2.63 -27.61 15.17
N GLU A 94 -3.93 -27.34 15.16
CA GLU A 94 -4.75 -27.10 13.99
C GLU A 94 -5.66 -25.90 14.26
N ASP A 95 -5.67 -24.95 13.32
CA ASP A 95 -6.52 -23.77 13.36
C ASP A 95 -6.91 -23.36 11.93
N THR A 96 -8.01 -22.64 11.76
CA THR A 96 -8.49 -22.22 10.43
C THR A 96 -8.45 -20.71 10.29
N LEU A 97 -7.66 -20.24 9.33
CA LEU A 97 -7.66 -18.84 8.90
C LEU A 97 -8.95 -18.55 8.11
N LYS A 98 -9.73 -17.59 8.59
CA LYS A 98 -10.90 -17.07 7.88
C LYS A 98 -10.60 -15.66 7.39
N LEU A 99 -11.07 -15.35 6.19
CA LEU A 99 -11.02 -13.98 5.67
C LEU A 99 -11.89 -13.09 6.55
N CYS A 100 -11.33 -11.94 6.92
CA CYS A 100 -12.05 -10.95 7.69
C CYS A 100 -12.99 -10.17 6.77
N SER A 101 -14.27 -10.17 7.09
CA SER A 101 -15.25 -9.28 6.48
C SER A 101 -15.74 -8.27 7.50
N THR A 102 -16.10 -7.08 7.03
CA THR A 102 -16.96 -6.19 7.81
C THR A 102 -18.32 -6.87 7.94
N GLN A 103 -18.78 -7.16 9.17
CA GLN A 103 -20.17 -7.56 9.38
C GLN A 103 -21.06 -6.43 8.85
N THR A 104 -21.94 -6.75 7.89
CA THR A 104 -23.09 -5.93 7.49
C THR A 104 -24.13 -5.93 8.58
#